data_AF-A0AA85BEN8-F1
#
_entry.id   AF-A0AA85BEN8-F1
#
_cell.length_a   1.000
_cell.length_b   1.000
_cell.length_c   1.000
_cell.angle_alpha   90.00
_cell.angle_beta   90.00
_cell.angle_gamma   90.00
#
_symmetry.space_group_name_H-M   'P 1'
#
loop_
_entity.id
_entity.type
_entity.pdbx_description
1 polymer ?
#
loop_
_entity_poly.entity_id
_entity_poly.type
_entity_poly.pdbx_seq_one_letter_code
_entity_poly.pdbx_strand_id
1 'polypeptide(L)'
;MFDEMKRKLTELFSQGSWSSEDDKQKAISTVSNMKVAIMDSESLSEEYKGRDKILEFQNKFSADNYLINAYYSMKAKFLTSLKATSHRYELPGFFTFQPHIFDKNLTVIMTSGLLHPPFLNTSQIMPEKYGILGWLLGRQIMSAVFRNEHVQNQSEYQSKCSPTASTPLRTQLCCLSEQINSERLQKVVRKI
;
A
#
# COMPACT_ATOMS: atom_id res chain seq x y z
N MET A 1 18.42 -3.47 0.34
CA MET A 1 17.58 -2.25 0.39
C MET A 1 16.47 -2.37 1.42
N PHE A 2 15.46 -3.24 1.23
CA PHE A 2 14.35 -3.35 2.18
C PHE A 2 14.80 -3.70 3.62
N ASP A 3 15.68 -4.67 3.80
CA ASP A 3 16.21 -5.01 5.14
C ASP A 3 17.05 -3.88 5.75
N GLU A 4 17.77 -3.14 4.91
CA GLU A 4 18.54 -1.97 5.37
C GLU A 4 17.60 -0.86 5.85
N MET A 5 16.50 -0.61 5.13
CA MET A 5 15.46 0.31 5.56
C MET A 5 14.82 -0.14 6.88
N LYS A 6 14.48 -1.43 7.01
CA LYS A 6 13.93 -1.98 8.26
C LYS A 6 14.87 -1.71 9.43
N ARG A 7 16.16 -2.04 9.29
CA ARG A 7 17.19 -1.79 10.32
C ARG A 7 17.26 -0.31 10.69
N LYS A 8 17.33 0.58 9.69
CA LYS A 8 17.42 2.03 9.92
C LYS A 8 16.18 2.59 10.59
N LEU A 9 14.99 2.12 10.22
CA LEU A 9 13.75 2.53 10.87
C LEU A 9 13.65 2.02 12.30
N THR A 10 14.07 0.78 12.57
CA THR A 10 14.16 0.26 13.94
C THR A 10 15.09 1.11 14.80
N GLU A 11 16.27 1.49 14.29
CA GLU A 11 17.20 2.41 14.97
C GLU A 11 16.51 3.75 15.28
N LEU A 12 15.87 4.37 14.28
CA LEU A 12 15.19 5.67 14.44
C LEU A 12 14.03 5.62 15.43
N PHE A 13 13.22 4.56 15.40
CA PHE A 13 12.10 4.41 16.34
C PHE A 13 12.57 4.21 17.77
N SER A 14 13.71 3.54 17.99
CA SER A 14 14.26 3.35 19.33
C SER A 14 14.78 4.65 19.97
N GLN A 15 15.31 5.58 19.17
CA GLN A 15 16.02 6.76 19.66
C GLN A 15 15.12 8.00 19.88
N GLY A 16 13.93 8.04 19.26
CA GLY A 16 13.14 9.26 19.24
C GLY A 16 12.24 9.47 20.47
N SER A 17 11.97 10.72 20.83
CA SER A 17 11.04 11.13 21.90
C SER A 17 9.59 11.33 21.43
N TRP A 18 9.24 10.76 20.27
CA TRP A 18 7.97 11.01 19.57
C TRP A 18 6.78 10.21 20.11
N SER A 19 7.01 9.16 20.91
CA SER A 19 5.92 8.38 21.51
C SER A 19 6.32 7.68 22.81
N SER A 20 5.36 7.00 23.42
CA SER A 20 5.54 6.10 24.57
C SER A 20 6.45 4.92 24.21
N GLU A 21 7.06 4.29 25.23
CA GLU A 21 7.93 3.14 24.98
C GLU A 21 7.14 1.95 24.42
N ASP A 22 5.91 1.72 24.88
CA ASP A 22 5.04 0.67 24.35
C ASP A 22 4.73 0.86 22.86
N ASP A 23 4.44 2.10 22.45
CA ASP A 23 4.19 2.43 21.04
C ASP A 23 5.45 2.25 20.18
N LYS A 24 6.63 2.60 20.70
CA LYS A 24 7.89 2.35 20.01
C LYS A 24 8.14 0.86 19.83
N GLN A 25 7.98 0.06 20.88
CA GLN A 25 8.17 -1.40 20.78
C GLN A 25 7.17 -2.03 19.81
N LYS A 26 5.92 -1.56 19.79
CA LYS A 26 4.93 -1.97 18.80
C LYS A 26 5.34 -1.58 17.37
N ALA A 27 5.81 -0.37 17.15
CA ALA A 27 6.31 0.09 15.85
C ALA A 27 7.51 -0.74 15.39
N ILE A 28 8.50 -0.95 16.27
CA ILE A 28 9.68 -1.77 16.02
C ILE A 28 9.28 -3.19 15.66
N SER A 29 8.44 -3.84 16.47
CA SER A 29 7.94 -5.20 16.20
C SER A 29 7.21 -5.29 14.87
N THR A 30 6.40 -4.27 14.54
CA THR A 30 5.69 -4.19 13.25
C THR A 30 6.68 -4.14 12.09
N VAL A 31 7.68 -3.25 12.14
CA VAL A 31 8.71 -3.14 11.08
C VAL A 31 9.54 -4.42 10.98
N SER A 32 10.02 -4.96 12.10
CA SER A 32 10.89 -6.15 12.12
C SER A 32 10.21 -7.37 11.51
N ASN A 33 8.90 -7.52 11.71
CA ASN A 33 8.12 -8.64 11.18
C ASN A 33 7.67 -8.45 9.73
N MET A 34 7.85 -7.26 9.13
CA MET A 34 7.45 -7.03 7.75
C MET A 34 8.28 -7.85 6.75
N LYS A 35 7.60 -8.29 5.70
CA LYS A 35 8.19 -9.00 4.56
C LYS A 35 7.90 -8.24 3.27
N VAL A 36 8.71 -8.47 2.25
CA VAL A 36 8.40 -8.03 0.89
C VAL A 36 8.23 -9.26 0.01
N ALA A 37 7.19 -9.26 -0.82
CA ALA A 37 6.93 -10.26 -1.83
C ALA A 37 6.86 -9.57 -3.19
N ILE A 38 7.56 -10.12 -4.18
CA ILE A 38 7.52 -9.63 -5.55
C ILE A 38 6.61 -10.56 -6.33
N MET A 39 5.55 -9.99 -6.89
CA MET A 39 4.67 -10.69 -7.81
C MET A 39 5.24 -10.62 -9.22
N ASP A 40 5.46 -11.79 -9.80
CA ASP A 40 5.83 -11.94 -11.21
C ASP A 40 4.75 -12.73 -11.97
N SER A 41 5.01 -12.97 -13.26
CA SER A 41 4.13 -13.76 -14.12
C SER A 41 3.96 -15.20 -13.66
N GLU A 42 4.98 -15.80 -13.03
CA GLU A 42 4.93 -17.18 -12.54
C GLU A 42 4.00 -17.29 -11.33
N SER A 43 4.12 -16.37 -10.38
CA SER A 43 3.26 -16.22 -9.20
C SER A 43 1.79 -16.06 -9.58
N LEU A 44 1.51 -15.43 -10.72
CA LEU A 44 0.16 -15.26 -11.24
C LEU A 44 -0.34 -16.52 -11.97
N SER A 45 0.53 -17.21 -12.70
CA SER A 45 0.14 -18.36 -13.52
C SER A 45 -0.48 -19.51 -12.72
N GLU A 46 -0.09 -19.71 -11.46
CA GLU A 46 -0.64 -20.76 -10.60
C GLU A 46 -2.10 -20.47 -10.17
N GLU A 47 -2.43 -19.20 -9.94
CA GLU A 47 -3.75 -18.77 -9.49
C GLU A 47 -4.74 -18.62 -10.66
N TYR A 48 -4.23 -18.24 -11.85
CA TYR A 48 -5.03 -18.11 -13.07
C TYR A 48 -5.44 -19.44 -13.70
N LYS A 49 -4.76 -20.57 -13.41
CA LYS A 49 -5.20 -21.91 -13.86
C LYS A 49 -6.65 -22.24 -13.49
N GLY A 50 -7.20 -21.64 -12.42
CA GLY A 50 -8.62 -21.78 -12.05
C GLY A 50 -9.55 -20.81 -12.77
N ARG A 51 -9.09 -19.57 -13.04
CA ARG A 51 -9.86 -18.52 -13.71
C ARG A 51 -9.95 -18.75 -15.21
N ASP A 52 -8.84 -19.15 -15.83
CA ASP A 52 -8.76 -19.50 -17.26
C ASP A 52 -9.63 -20.73 -17.54
N LYS A 53 -9.74 -21.69 -16.60
CA LYS A 53 -10.73 -22.77 -16.74
C LYS A 53 -12.19 -22.28 -16.79
N ILE A 54 -12.56 -21.25 -16.04
CA ILE A 54 -13.94 -20.71 -16.08
C ILE A 54 -14.20 -19.93 -17.38
N LEU A 55 -13.18 -19.26 -17.91
CA LEU A 55 -13.29 -18.49 -19.15
C LEU A 55 -13.13 -19.37 -20.40
N GLU A 56 -12.05 -20.14 -20.52
CA GLU A 56 -11.76 -21.01 -21.68
C GLU A 56 -12.70 -22.22 -21.80
N PHE A 57 -13.06 -22.91 -20.71
CA PHE A 57 -13.86 -24.15 -20.82
C PHE A 57 -15.38 -23.93 -20.83
N GLN A 58 -15.90 -22.80 -20.31
CA GLN A 58 -17.35 -22.60 -20.20
C GLN A 58 -17.92 -21.52 -21.13
N ASN A 59 -17.16 -20.47 -21.47
CA ASN A 59 -17.66 -19.38 -22.31
C ASN A 59 -16.60 -18.99 -23.35
N LYS A 60 -16.68 -19.58 -24.55
CA LYS A 60 -15.80 -19.20 -25.67
C LYS A 60 -15.82 -17.68 -25.84
N PHE A 61 -14.68 -17.02 -25.65
CA PHE A 61 -14.53 -15.62 -26.00
C PHE A 61 -14.86 -15.45 -27.48
N SER A 62 -15.78 -14.54 -27.80
CA SER A 62 -16.11 -14.19 -29.17
C SER A 62 -15.20 -13.06 -29.61
N ALA A 63 -14.40 -13.26 -30.66
CA ALA A 63 -13.51 -12.24 -31.18
C ALA A 63 -14.27 -10.94 -31.55
N ASP A 64 -15.54 -11.08 -31.96
CA ASP A 64 -16.32 -10.00 -32.56
C ASP A 64 -17.33 -9.35 -31.59
N ASN A 65 -17.39 -9.80 -30.33
CA ASN A 65 -18.39 -9.31 -29.39
C ASN A 65 -17.77 -8.95 -28.03
N TYR A 66 -17.37 -7.69 -27.90
CA TYR A 66 -16.80 -7.17 -26.65
C TYR A 66 -17.80 -7.26 -25.47
N LEU A 67 -19.08 -6.97 -25.70
CA LEU A 67 -20.07 -6.89 -24.62
C LEU A 67 -20.31 -8.25 -23.98
N ILE A 68 -20.43 -9.31 -24.79
CA ILE A 68 -20.61 -10.67 -24.28
C ILE A 68 -19.36 -11.13 -23.50
N ASN A 69 -18.17 -10.78 -23.98
CA ASN A 69 -16.91 -11.07 -23.32
C ASN A 69 -16.78 -10.37 -21.97
N ALA A 70 -17.18 -9.10 -21.90
CA ALA A 70 -17.19 -8.31 -20.66
C ALA A 70 -18.17 -8.90 -19.64
N TYR A 71 -19.39 -9.25 -20.07
CA TYR A 71 -20.39 -9.89 -19.22
C TYR A 71 -19.87 -11.20 -18.61
N TYR A 72 -19.33 -12.11 -19.44
CA TYR A 72 -18.80 -13.38 -18.94
C TYR A 72 -17.56 -13.21 -18.06
N SER A 73 -16.70 -12.22 -18.36
CA SER A 73 -15.56 -11.86 -17.52
C SER A 73 -15.99 -11.38 -16.14
N MET A 74 -17.04 -10.54 -16.06
CA MET A 74 -17.61 -10.09 -14.78
C MET A 74 -18.29 -11.23 -14.03
N LYS A 75 -19.07 -12.07 -14.72
CA LYS A 75 -19.73 -13.24 -14.12
C LYS A 75 -18.71 -14.21 -13.53
N ALA A 76 -17.64 -14.51 -14.25
CA ALA A 76 -16.56 -15.35 -13.76
C ALA A 76 -15.87 -14.74 -12.53
N LYS A 77 -15.54 -13.44 -12.57
CA LYS A 77 -14.94 -12.72 -11.45
C LYS A 77 -15.82 -12.80 -10.18
N PHE A 78 -17.13 -12.57 -10.33
CA PHE A 78 -18.09 -12.64 -9.23
C PHE A 78 -18.20 -14.05 -8.64
N LEU A 79 -18.29 -15.08 -9.47
CA LEU A 79 -18.34 -16.46 -9.00
C LEU A 79 -17.06 -16.86 -8.27
N THR A 80 -15.90 -16.40 -8.73
CA THR A 80 -14.61 -16.63 -8.04
C THR A 80 -14.57 -15.90 -6.70
N SER A 81 -15.03 -14.65 -6.61
CA SER A 81 -15.08 -13.93 -5.33
C SER A 81 -16.00 -14.59 -4.30
N LEU A 82 -17.11 -15.20 -4.74
CA LEU A 82 -18.00 -15.95 -3.84
C LEU A 82 -17.34 -17.24 -3.28
N LYS A 83 -16.40 -17.84 -4.03
CA LYS A 83 -15.67 -19.05 -3.63
C LYS A 83 -14.38 -18.76 -2.89
N ALA A 84 -13.89 -17.53 -2.94
CA ALA A 84 -12.70 -17.11 -2.23
C ALA A 84 -12.98 -17.18 -0.72
N THR A 85 -12.56 -18.26 -0.08
CA THR A 85 -12.41 -18.29 1.38
C THR A 85 -11.47 -17.15 1.79
N SER A 86 -11.80 -16.42 2.86
CA SER A 86 -11.17 -15.15 3.32
C SER A 86 -9.67 -15.21 3.66
N HIS A 87 -8.98 -16.28 3.27
CA HIS A 87 -7.66 -16.72 3.69
C HIS A 87 -6.69 -16.90 2.51
N ARG A 88 -7.13 -16.75 1.25
CA ARG A 88 -6.22 -16.79 0.10
C ARG A 88 -6.32 -15.48 -0.66
N TYR A 89 -5.18 -14.81 -0.69
CA TYR A 89 -4.76 -13.79 -1.64
C TYR A 89 -5.87 -13.29 -2.59
N GLU A 90 -6.56 -12.21 -2.22
CA GLU A 90 -7.24 -11.44 -3.25
C GLU A 90 -6.15 -10.63 -3.95
N LEU A 91 -5.66 -11.16 -5.07
CA LEU A 91 -4.94 -10.36 -6.05
C LEU A 91 -5.66 -9.02 -6.20
N PRO A 92 -4.98 -7.87 -6.06
CA PRO A 92 -5.60 -6.62 -6.42
C PRO A 92 -6.15 -6.78 -7.83
N GLY A 93 -7.42 -6.43 -8.03
CA GLY A 93 -8.09 -6.58 -9.33
C GLY A 93 -7.43 -5.78 -10.48
N PHE A 94 -6.33 -5.10 -10.19
CA PHE A 94 -5.52 -4.29 -11.07
C PHE A 94 -4.03 -4.54 -10.77
N PHE A 95 -3.22 -4.75 -11.81
CA PHE A 95 -1.78 -4.55 -11.70
C PHE A 95 -1.53 -3.08 -11.35
N THR A 96 -1.13 -2.81 -10.12
CA THR A 96 -0.77 -1.46 -9.71
C THR A 96 0.75 -1.31 -9.74
N PHE A 97 1.24 -0.22 -10.34
CA PHE A 97 2.62 0.26 -10.16
C PHE A 97 2.80 0.93 -8.79
N GLN A 98 2.16 0.36 -7.77
CA GLN A 98 2.24 0.83 -6.40
C GLN A 98 2.25 -0.40 -5.49
N PRO A 99 3.25 -0.53 -4.59
CA PRO A 99 3.24 -1.57 -3.58
C PRO A 99 2.04 -1.39 -2.64
N HIS A 100 1.52 -2.49 -2.13
CA HIS A 100 0.44 -2.49 -1.13
C HIS A 100 0.80 -3.43 0.01
N ILE A 101 0.42 -3.08 1.23
CA ILE A 101 0.60 -3.95 2.40
C ILE A 101 -0.62 -4.83 2.62
N PHE A 102 -0.38 -6.13 2.81
CA PHE A 102 -1.38 -7.07 3.27
C PHE A 102 -1.30 -7.19 4.80
N ASP A 103 -2.23 -6.53 5.47
CA ASP A 103 -2.14 -6.26 6.91
C ASP A 103 -2.16 -7.52 7.79
N LYS A 104 -2.79 -8.60 7.35
CA LYS A 104 -2.85 -9.85 8.14
C LYS A 104 -1.48 -10.48 8.35
N ASN A 105 -0.57 -10.34 7.37
CA ASN A 105 0.73 -11.00 7.36
C ASN A 105 1.91 -10.00 7.29
N LEU A 106 1.65 -8.69 7.44
CA LEU A 106 2.64 -7.61 7.34
C LEU A 106 3.53 -7.74 6.10
N THR A 107 2.95 -8.18 4.98
CA THR A 107 3.69 -8.43 3.75
C THR A 107 3.41 -7.31 2.76
N VAL A 108 4.44 -6.57 2.38
CA VAL A 108 4.39 -5.60 1.30
C VAL A 108 4.51 -6.36 -0.01
N ILE A 109 3.48 -6.27 -0.83
CA ILE A 109 3.41 -6.90 -2.13
C ILE A 109 3.73 -5.84 -3.18
N MET A 110 4.67 -6.15 -4.06
CA MET A 110 5.06 -5.30 -5.18
C MET A 110 5.04 -6.09 -6.49
N THR A 111 4.64 -5.44 -7.58
CA THR A 111 4.70 -6.06 -8.91
C THR A 111 6.13 -5.98 -9.46
N SER A 112 6.56 -6.99 -10.20
CA SER A 112 7.88 -7.01 -10.87
C SER A 112 8.05 -5.84 -11.84
N GLY A 113 6.96 -5.25 -12.35
CA GLY A 113 6.99 -4.03 -13.17
C GLY A 113 7.65 -2.83 -12.47
N LEU A 114 7.67 -2.78 -11.14
CA LEU A 114 8.40 -1.75 -10.38
C LEU A 114 9.93 -1.96 -10.37
N LEU A 115 10.40 -3.11 -10.82
CA LEU A 115 11.83 -3.41 -10.98
C LEU A 115 12.37 -3.01 -12.36
N HIS A 116 11.61 -2.18 -13.09
CA HIS A 116 11.97 -1.64 -14.39
C HIS A 116 11.93 -0.10 -14.40
N PRO A 117 12.60 0.55 -15.37
CA PRO A 117 12.49 2.00 -15.55
C PRO A 117 11.03 2.45 -15.72
N PRO A 118 10.66 3.64 -15.20
CA PRO A 118 11.53 4.63 -14.56
C PRO A 118 11.84 4.33 -13.07
N PHE A 119 11.25 3.28 -12.49
CA PHE A 119 11.27 3.04 -11.05
C PHE A 119 12.58 2.43 -10.55
N LEU A 120 13.14 1.51 -11.34
CA LEU A 120 14.43 0.91 -11.07
C LEU A 120 15.19 0.66 -12.36
N ASN A 121 16.39 1.22 -12.45
CA ASN A 121 17.36 0.89 -13.47
C ASN A 121 18.63 0.36 -12.81
N THR A 122 19.25 -0.66 -13.41
CA THR A 122 20.51 -1.23 -12.92
C THR A 122 21.61 -0.17 -12.89
N SER A 123 21.61 0.75 -13.86
CA SER A 123 22.57 1.85 -13.96
C SER A 123 22.36 3.01 -12.98
N GLN A 124 21.22 3.08 -12.27
CA GLN A 124 20.96 4.13 -11.28
C GLN A 124 21.92 4.02 -10.09
N ILE A 125 22.32 5.18 -9.56
CA ILE A 125 23.10 5.25 -8.32
C ILE A 125 22.21 4.92 -7.12
N MET A 126 22.81 4.48 -6.00
CA MET A 126 22.05 4.09 -4.80
C MET A 126 21.05 5.16 -4.31
N PRO A 127 21.40 6.47 -4.27
CA PRO A 127 20.45 7.51 -3.89
C PRO A 127 19.18 7.55 -4.74
N GLU A 128 19.27 7.31 -6.05
CA GLU A 128 18.11 7.29 -6.94
C GLU A 128 17.21 6.08 -6.65
N LYS A 129 17.83 4.91 -6.42
CA LYS A 129 17.13 3.67 -6.05
C LYS A 129 16.38 3.84 -4.72
N TYR A 130 17.04 4.45 -3.73
CA TYR A 130 16.41 4.79 -2.44
C TYR A 130 15.35 5.89 -2.57
N GLY A 131 15.55 6.87 -3.46
CA GLY A 131 14.61 7.95 -3.70
C GLY A 131 13.27 7.47 -4.25
N ILE A 132 13.29 6.50 -5.18
CA ILE A 132 12.06 5.99 -5.80
C ILE A 132 11.52 4.79 -5.03
N LEU A 133 12.24 3.66 -5.04
CA LEU A 133 11.75 2.43 -4.41
C LEU A 133 11.78 2.52 -2.89
N GLY A 134 12.79 3.17 -2.31
CA GLY A 134 12.85 3.38 -0.87
C GLY A 134 11.68 4.25 -0.39
N TRP A 135 11.27 5.27 -1.14
CA TRP A 135 10.07 6.05 -0.82
C TRP A 135 8.79 5.21 -0.91
N LEU A 136 8.62 4.44 -2.00
CA LEU A 136 7.43 3.60 -2.19
C LEU A 136 7.27 2.54 -1.08
N LEU A 137 8.35 1.85 -0.73
CA LEU A 137 8.36 0.86 0.35
C LEU A 137 8.20 1.54 1.72
N GLY A 138 8.89 2.66 1.94
CA GLY A 138 8.81 3.43 3.18
C GLY A 138 7.39 3.89 3.47
N ARG A 139 6.64 4.32 2.45
CA ARG A 139 5.22 4.67 2.57
C ARG A 139 4.38 3.50 3.10
N GLN A 140 4.59 2.28 2.59
CA GLN A 140 3.86 1.11 3.06
C GLN A 140 4.22 0.75 4.51
N ILE A 141 5.52 0.82 4.85
CA ILE A 141 5.99 0.56 6.21
C ILE A 141 5.34 1.55 7.19
N MET A 142 5.41 2.85 6.91
CA MET A 142 4.80 3.88 7.77
C MET A 142 3.29 3.74 7.86
N SER A 143 2.60 3.41 6.76
CA SER A 143 1.16 3.16 6.77
C SER A 143 0.75 2.04 7.72
N ALA A 144 1.57 0.98 7.85
CA ALA A 144 1.27 -0.12 8.77
C ALA A 144 1.64 0.23 10.22
N VAL A 145 2.73 0.97 10.45
CA VAL A 145 3.11 1.43 11.80
C VAL A 145 2.02 2.32 12.40
N PHE A 146 1.51 3.31 11.64
CA PHE A 146 0.55 4.31 12.13
C PHE A 146 -0.92 3.97 11.83
N ARG A 147 -1.22 2.71 11.45
CA ARG A 147 -2.55 2.28 11.00
C ARG A 147 -3.69 2.59 11.98
N ASN A 148 -3.44 2.43 13.28
CA ASN A 148 -4.46 2.64 14.32
C ASN A 148 -4.76 4.12 14.58
N GLU A 149 -3.90 5.04 14.12
CA GLU A 149 -4.15 6.48 14.24
C GLU A 149 -5.06 7.01 13.12
N HIS A 150 -5.31 6.21 12.09
CA HIS A 150 -6.19 6.55 10.96
C HIS A 150 -7.67 6.16 11.15
N VAL A 151 -8.06 5.57 12.28
CA VAL A 151 -9.45 5.11 12.54
C VAL A 151 -10.37 6.24 13.05
N GLN A 152 -10.03 7.51 12.79
CA GLN A 152 -10.98 8.62 12.93
C GLN A 152 -11.46 9.04 11.53
N ASN A 153 -12.60 8.47 11.14
CA ASN A 153 -13.51 8.88 10.06
C ASN A 153 -12.98 9.95 9.08
N GLN A 154 -12.45 9.49 7.94
CA GLN A 154 -12.14 10.36 6.78
C GLN A 154 -13.39 11.03 6.15
N SER A 155 -14.60 10.73 6.63
CA SER A 155 -15.86 11.32 6.16
C SER A 155 -16.21 12.65 6.84
N GLU A 156 -15.56 13.00 7.94
CA GLU A 156 -15.78 14.28 8.61
C GLU A 156 -14.48 15.07 8.61
N TYR A 157 -14.55 16.28 8.08
CA TYR A 157 -13.51 17.30 8.19
C TYR A 157 -13.02 17.33 9.64
N GLN A 158 -11.80 16.83 9.91
CA GLN A 158 -11.29 16.82 11.29
C GLN A 158 -11.26 18.26 11.78
N SER A 159 -12.14 18.54 12.75
CA SER A 159 -12.18 19.78 13.49
C SER A 159 -10.80 20.10 14.01
N LYS A 160 -10.35 21.35 13.80
CA LYS A 160 -9.13 21.98 14.35
C LYS A 160 -8.51 21.16 15.47
N CYS A 161 -7.27 20.72 15.27
CA CYS A 161 -6.48 20.05 16.29
C CYS A 161 -6.55 20.82 17.61
N SER A 162 -7.25 20.25 18.60
CA SER A 162 -7.31 20.86 19.94
C SER A 162 -6.08 20.40 20.73
N PRO A 163 -5.22 21.32 21.20
CA PRO A 163 -3.92 20.98 21.78
C PRO A 163 -3.99 20.40 23.20
N THR A 164 -5.18 20.26 23.79
CA THR A 164 -5.32 20.13 25.25
C THR A 164 -5.15 18.73 25.83
N ALA A 165 -4.81 17.70 25.03
CA ALA A 165 -4.43 16.37 25.55
C ALA A 165 -3.68 15.49 24.55
N SER A 166 -2.87 16.06 23.63
CA SER A 166 -2.25 15.27 22.56
C SER A 166 -0.89 14.66 22.96
N THR A 167 -0.73 13.36 22.69
CA THR A 167 0.59 12.70 22.68
C THR A 167 1.56 13.44 21.74
N PRO A 168 2.90 13.34 21.93
CA PRO A 168 3.87 14.02 21.08
C PRO A 168 3.67 13.72 19.58
N LEU A 169 3.34 12.47 19.24
CA LEU A 169 2.98 12.04 17.89
C LEU A 169 1.75 12.77 17.33
N ARG A 170 0.68 12.90 18.11
CA ARG A 170 -0.54 13.59 17.67
C ARG A 170 -0.28 15.08 17.44
N THR A 171 0.58 15.70 18.24
CA THR A 171 1.03 17.09 18.00
C THR A 171 1.78 17.22 16.68
N GLN A 172 2.66 16.27 16.34
CA GLN A 172 3.37 16.24 15.06
C GLN A 172 2.41 16.05 13.87
N LEU A 173 1.44 15.13 13.98
CA LEU A 173 0.43 14.93 12.94
C LEU A 173 -0.46 16.16 12.72
N CYS A 174 -0.79 16.87 13.81
CA CYS A 174 -1.53 18.12 13.74
C CYS A 174 -0.77 19.21 12.98
N CYS A 175 0.53 19.39 13.27
CA CYS A 175 1.40 20.31 12.53
C CYS A 175 1.43 19.97 11.03
N LEU A 176 1.57 18.69 10.68
CA LEU A 176 1.57 18.24 9.28
C LEU A 176 0.22 18.51 8.59
N SER A 177 -0.89 18.29 9.29
CA SER A 177 -2.24 18.59 8.79
C SER A 177 -2.42 20.08 8.52
N GLU A 178 -1.97 20.96 9.42
CA GLU A 178 -2.02 22.42 9.23
C GLU A 178 -1.19 22.86 8.02
N GLN A 179 0.01 22.30 7.84
CA GLN A 179 0.84 22.59 6.67
C GLN A 179 0.10 22.25 5.37
N ILE A 180 -0.45 21.04 5.26
CA ILE A 180 -1.18 20.59 4.05
C ILE A 180 -2.42 21.45 3.78
N ASN A 181 -3.18 21.79 4.84
CA ASN A 181 -4.42 22.55 4.70
C ASN A 181 -4.17 24.02 4.38
N SER A 182 -3.10 24.62 4.91
CA SER A 182 -2.71 26.00 4.61
C SER A 182 -2.32 26.19 3.14
N GLU A 183 -1.58 25.25 2.54
CA GLU A 183 -1.24 25.27 1.11
C GLU A 183 -2.48 25.10 0.21
N ARG A 184 -3.44 24.27 0.61
CA ARG A 184 -4.70 24.10 -0.13
C ARG A 184 -5.54 25.38 -0.13
N LEU A 185 -5.66 26.05 1.01
CA LEU A 185 -6.36 27.33 1.12
C LEU A 185 -5.71 28.42 0.25
N GLN A 186 -4.37 28.50 0.22
CA GLN A 186 -3.66 29.44 -0.64
C GLN A 186 -3.91 29.21 -2.15
N LYS A 187 -4.07 27.95 -2.58
CA LYS A 187 -4.40 27.62 -3.98
C LYS A 187 -5.85 27.95 -4.36
N VAL A 188 -6.78 27.99 -3.39
CA VAL A 188 -8.17 28.40 -3.61
C VAL A 188 -8.30 29.91 -3.67
N VAL A 189 -7.62 30.64 -2.77
CA VAL A 189 -7.66 32.11 -2.74
C VAL A 189 -6.99 32.74 -3.97
N ARG A 190 -5.97 32.11 -4.56
CA ARG A 190 -5.34 32.59 -5.81
C ARG A 190 -6.16 32.34 -7.08
N LYS A 191 -7.34 31.70 -6.98
CA LYS A 191 -8.24 31.42 -8.10
C LYS A 191 -9.52 32.27 -8.10
N ILE A 192 -9.61 33.26 -7.20
CA ILE A 192 -10.65 34.30 -7.17
C ILE A 192 -9.99 35.61 -7.56
#